data_AF-A0A7T8K9B2-F1
#
_entry.id   AF-A0A7T8K9B2-F1
#
_cell.length_a   1.000
_cell.length_b   1.000
_cell.length_c   1.000
_cell.angle_alpha   90.00
_cell.angle_beta   90.00
_cell.angle_gamma   90.00
#
_symmetry.space_group_name_H-M   'P 1'
#
loop_
_entity.id
_entity.type
_entity.pdbx_description
1 polymer ?
#
loop_
_entity_poly.entity_id
_entity_poly.type
_entity_poly.pdbx_seq_one_letter_code
_entity_poly.pdbx_strand_id
1 'polypeptide(L)'
;RRQHQAPHFVETGLKINTVEYVHILEKVLFPWMDEKFGLDLIQDSAPCHGSKTTQTLLVRKVPNFVKAQNLPSNNPNLNLLDYFLLVVLQERVNEHSHGSVDQLKASIIENCKKIPVID
;
A
#
# COMPACT_ATOMS: atom_id res chain seq x y z
N ARG A 1 20.54 3.58 -4.63
CA ARG A 1 19.80 4.65 -3.94
C ARG A 1 18.32 4.31 -3.99
N ARG A 2 17.66 4.05 -2.86
CA ARG A 2 16.21 3.81 -2.82
C ARG A 2 15.50 5.09 -3.31
N GLN A 3 14.76 5.00 -4.41
CA GLN A 3 13.92 6.10 -4.89
C GLN A 3 12.50 5.88 -4.34
N HIS A 4 11.84 6.96 -3.91
CA HIS A 4 10.43 6.92 -3.54
C HIS A 4 9.58 6.54 -4.75
N GLN A 5 8.80 5.47 -4.61
CA GLN A 5 7.77 5.13 -5.58
C GLN A 5 6.55 6.01 -5.32
N ALA A 6 5.99 6.60 -6.38
CA ALA A 6 4.72 7.30 -6.28
C ALA A 6 3.59 6.28 -5.98
N PRO A 7 2.59 6.64 -5.16
CA PRO A 7 1.42 5.79 -4.95
C PRO A 7 0.73 5.44 -6.26
N HIS A 8 0.23 4.20 -6.35
CA HIS A 8 -0.64 3.80 -7.44
C HIS A 8 -2.06 4.26 -7.15
N PHE A 9 -2.61 5.15 -7.98
CA PHE A 9 -3.98 5.60 -7.88
C PHE A 9 -4.89 4.75 -8.75
N VAL A 10 -6.02 4.33 -8.19
CA VAL A 10 -7.07 3.61 -8.91
C VAL A 10 -8.14 4.57 -9.42
N GLU A 11 -8.96 4.10 -10.35
CA GLU A 11 -10.07 4.87 -10.91
C GLU A 11 -11.13 5.20 -9.86
N THR A 12 -11.71 6.40 -9.97
CA THR A 12 -12.81 6.83 -9.09
C THR A 12 -14.00 5.90 -9.23
N GLY A 13 -14.51 5.40 -8.09
CA GLY A 13 -15.65 4.47 -8.07
C GLY A 13 -15.27 3.00 -8.23
N LEU A 14 -14.00 2.67 -8.49
CA LEU A 14 -13.54 1.29 -8.51
C LEU A 14 -13.63 0.68 -7.10
N LYS A 15 -14.39 -0.40 -6.98
CA LYS A 15 -14.42 -1.20 -5.74
C LYS A 15 -13.29 -2.23 -5.77
N ILE A 16 -12.33 -2.08 -4.86
CA ILE A 16 -11.24 -3.05 -4.71
C ILE A 16 -11.78 -4.34 -4.06
N ASN A 17 -12.12 -5.30 -4.91
CA ASN A 17 -12.45 -6.67 -4.53
C ASN A 17 -11.20 -7.57 -4.67
N THR A 18 -11.33 -8.87 -4.41
CA THR A 18 -10.21 -9.82 -4.56
C THR A 18 -9.60 -9.84 -5.96
N VAL A 19 -10.42 -9.78 -7.01
CA VAL A 19 -9.95 -9.85 -8.41
C VAL A 19 -9.13 -8.61 -8.74
N GLU A 20 -9.66 -7.43 -8.43
CA GLU A 20 -8.96 -6.16 -8.65
C GLU A 20 -7.67 -6.08 -7.81
N TYR A 21 -7.72 -6.52 -6.56
CA TYR A 21 -6.55 -6.51 -5.70
C TYR A 21 -5.44 -7.42 -6.24
N VAL A 22 -5.78 -8.65 -6.65
CA VAL A 22 -4.82 -9.56 -7.30
C VAL A 22 -4.26 -8.97 -8.58
N HIS A 23 -5.10 -8.31 -9.39
CA HIS A 23 -4.64 -7.62 -10.59
C HIS A 23 -3.60 -6.54 -10.27
N ILE A 24 -3.86 -5.70 -9.26
CA ILE A 24 -2.91 -4.68 -8.80
C ILE A 24 -1.62 -5.32 -8.28
N LEU A 25 -1.70 -6.40 -7.50
CA LEU A 25 -0.51 -7.11 -7.02
C LEU A 25 0.36 -7.59 -8.18
N GLU A 26 -0.24 -8.24 -9.19
CA GLU A 26 0.50 -8.84 -10.29
C GLU A 26 1.03 -7.82 -11.31
N LYS A 27 0.29 -6.73 -11.55
CA LYS A 27 0.62 -5.76 -12.60
C LYS A 27 1.39 -4.55 -12.09
N VAL A 28 1.27 -4.23 -10.81
CA VAL A 28 1.87 -3.03 -10.22
C VAL A 28 2.89 -3.41 -9.16
N LEU A 29 2.48 -4.17 -8.14
CA LEU A 29 3.34 -4.41 -6.98
C LEU A 29 4.52 -5.34 -7.31
N PHE A 30 4.27 -6.55 -7.82
CA PHE A 30 5.33 -7.54 -8.05
C PHE A 30 6.39 -7.08 -9.07
N PRO A 31 6.04 -6.47 -10.22
CA PRO A 31 7.05 -5.94 -11.14
C PRO A 31 7.98 -4.91 -10.48
N TRP A 32 7.47 -4.14 -9.52
CA TRP A 32 8.27 -3.18 -8.76
C TRP A 32 9.11 -3.85 -7.66
N MET A 33 8.54 -4.83 -6.95
CA MET A 33 9.26 -5.55 -5.90
C MET A 33 10.47 -6.31 -6.45
N ASP A 34 10.30 -7.01 -7.58
CA ASP A 34 11.35 -7.79 -8.24
C ASP A 34 12.55 -6.92 -8.66
N GLU A 35 12.35 -5.63 -8.92
CA GLU A 35 13.40 -4.70 -9.32
C GLU A 35 14.22 -4.15 -8.13
N LYS A 36 13.62 -4.02 -6.93
CA LYS A 36 14.17 -3.10 -5.91
C LYS A 36 14.25 -3.59 -4.46
N PHE A 37 13.56 -4.64 -4.03
CA PHE A 37 13.46 -4.97 -2.60
C PHE A 37 13.48 -6.47 -2.26
N GLY A 38 14.00 -6.79 -1.06
CA GLY A 38 13.74 -8.06 -0.37
C GLY A 38 12.30 -8.12 0.15
N LEU A 39 11.77 -9.34 0.26
CA LEU A 39 10.33 -9.62 0.31
C LEU A 39 9.79 -9.71 1.73
N ASP A 40 9.48 -8.58 2.36
CA ASP A 40 8.61 -8.56 3.55
C ASP A 40 7.40 -7.66 3.26
N LEU A 41 6.23 -8.28 3.07
CA LEU A 41 4.96 -7.57 2.88
C LEU A 41 4.08 -7.73 4.10
N ILE A 42 3.75 -6.61 4.73
CA ILE A 42 2.75 -6.51 5.80
C ILE A 42 1.52 -5.79 5.24
N GLN A 43 0.33 -6.34 5.47
CA GLN A 43 -0.95 -5.75 5.07
C GLN A 43 -2.01 -5.97 6.17
N ASP A 44 -3.08 -5.20 6.15
CA ASP A 44 -4.21 -5.37 7.06
C ASP A 44 -5.11 -6.57 6.69
N SER A 45 -6.15 -6.80 7.48
CA SER A 45 -7.07 -7.94 7.30
C SER A 45 -8.30 -7.60 6.42
N ALA A 46 -8.20 -6.63 5.50
CA ALA A 46 -9.31 -6.31 4.60
C ALA A 46 -9.82 -7.57 3.84
N PRO A 47 -11.12 -7.67 3.51
CA PRO A 47 -11.67 -8.91 2.93
C PRO A 47 -10.97 -9.42 1.67
N CYS A 48 -10.53 -8.52 0.78
CA CYS A 48 -9.79 -8.89 -0.42
C CYS A 48 -8.38 -9.41 -0.09
N HIS A 49 -7.72 -8.84 0.92
CA HIS A 49 -6.41 -9.25 1.43
C HIS A 49 -6.47 -10.64 2.05
N GLY A 50 -7.47 -10.88 2.91
CA GLY A 50 -7.69 -12.16 3.59
C GLY A 50 -8.27 -13.27 2.71
N SER A 51 -8.66 -12.98 1.46
CA SER A 51 -9.27 -13.99 0.59
C SER A 51 -8.31 -15.12 0.23
N LYS A 52 -8.84 -16.34 0.06
CA LYS A 52 -8.03 -17.53 -0.27
C LYS A 52 -7.16 -17.33 -1.51
N THR A 53 -7.69 -16.67 -2.53
CA THR A 53 -6.96 -16.38 -3.77
C THR A 53 -5.76 -15.49 -3.51
N THR A 54 -5.94 -14.35 -2.83
CA THR A 54 -4.87 -13.42 -2.49
C THR A 54 -3.81 -14.07 -1.61
N GLN A 55 -4.24 -14.75 -0.54
CA GLN A 55 -3.31 -15.41 0.39
C GLN A 55 -2.49 -16.50 -0.32
N THR A 56 -3.08 -17.29 -1.21
CA THR A 56 -2.36 -18.31 -1.98
C THR A 56 -1.33 -17.69 -2.92
N LEU A 57 -1.69 -16.59 -3.59
CA LEU A 57 -0.77 -15.86 -4.45
C LEU A 57 0.42 -15.32 -3.68
N LEU A 58 0.18 -14.69 -2.52
CA LEU A 58 1.23 -14.07 -1.71
C LEU A 58 2.16 -15.11 -1.08
N VAL A 59 1.65 -16.23 -0.56
CA VAL A 59 2.49 -17.34 -0.08
C VAL A 59 3.43 -17.86 -1.17
N ARG A 60 2.99 -17.86 -2.43
CA ARG A 60 3.82 -18.30 -3.57
C ARG A 60 4.84 -17.25 -4.01
N LYS A 61 4.49 -15.97 -3.95
CA LYS A 61 5.25 -14.88 -4.57
C LYS A 61 6.12 -14.09 -3.59
N VAL A 62 5.78 -14.08 -2.31
CA VAL A 62 6.43 -13.31 -1.26
C VAL A 62 7.04 -14.27 -0.24
N PRO A 63 8.37 -14.49 -0.26
CA PRO A 63 9.11 -15.13 0.82
C PRO A 63 8.70 -14.60 2.19
N ASN A 64 8.66 -15.48 3.19
CA ASN A 64 8.32 -15.12 4.58
C ASN A 64 6.96 -14.43 4.79
N PHE A 65 6.04 -14.50 3.81
CA PHE A 65 4.73 -13.88 3.92
C PHE A 65 3.96 -14.36 5.17
N VAL A 66 3.56 -13.41 6.01
CA VAL A 66 2.73 -13.66 7.17
C VAL A 66 1.28 -13.72 6.73
N LYS A 67 0.68 -14.92 6.80
CA LYS A 67 -0.73 -15.13 6.48
C LYS A 67 -1.63 -14.28 7.37
N ALA A 68 -2.74 -13.79 6.82
CA ALA A 68 -3.70 -12.95 7.53
C ALA A 68 -4.20 -13.59 8.85
N GLN A 69 -4.38 -14.91 8.89
CA GLN A 69 -4.80 -15.64 10.10
C GLN A 69 -3.77 -15.57 11.25
N ASN A 70 -2.50 -15.27 10.94
CA ASN A 70 -1.43 -15.15 11.92
C ASN A 70 -1.23 -13.68 12.37
N LEU A 71 -1.93 -12.74 11.75
CA LEU A 71 -1.91 -11.33 12.16
C LEU A 71 -2.98 -11.09 13.22
N PRO A 72 -2.68 -10.31 14.27
CA PRO A 72 -3.71 -9.89 15.22
C PRO A 72 -4.80 -9.11 14.50
N SER A 73 -6.06 -9.54 14.67
CA SER A 73 -7.20 -8.85 14.06
C SER A 73 -7.34 -7.42 14.62
N ASN A 74 -7.72 -6.47 13.76
CA ASN A 74 -8.13 -5.10 14.13
C ASN A 74 -7.11 -4.31 14.97
N ASN A 75 -5.82 -4.43 14.68
CA ASN A 75 -4.82 -3.60 15.35
C ASN A 75 -4.15 -2.61 14.37
N PRO A 76 -4.70 -1.39 14.21
CA PRO A 76 -4.10 -0.38 13.34
C PRO A 76 -2.69 0.02 13.79
N ASN A 77 -2.34 -0.17 15.07
CA ASN A 77 -1.00 0.10 15.58
C ASN A 77 0.05 -0.90 15.09
N LEU A 78 -0.35 -2.02 14.47
CA LEU A 78 0.57 -3.00 13.89
C LEU A 78 0.84 -2.77 12.40
N ASN A 79 0.09 -1.89 11.74
CA ASN A 79 0.36 -1.51 10.37
C ASN A 79 1.14 -0.19 10.34
N LEU A 80 2.45 -0.26 10.05
CA LEU A 80 3.30 0.93 9.93
C LEU A 80 2.75 1.95 8.90
N LEU A 81 2.04 1.46 7.87
CA LEU A 81 1.36 2.31 6.90
C LEU A 81 0.31 3.19 7.59
N ASP A 82 -0.59 2.59 8.37
CA ASP A 82 -1.72 3.29 8.98
C ASP A 82 -1.28 4.16 10.17
N TYR A 83 -0.39 3.65 11.01
CA TYR A 83 0.05 4.34 12.23
C TYR A 83 0.92 5.58 11.95
N PHE A 84 1.81 5.49 10.96
CA PHE A 84 2.81 6.53 10.72
C PHE A 84 2.61 7.22 9.37
N LEU A 85 2.68 6.46 8.27
CA LEU A 85 2.77 7.05 6.94
C LEU A 85 1.48 7.78 6.55
N LEU A 86 0.32 7.18 6.79
CA LEU A 86 -0.98 7.80 6.50
C LEU A 86 -1.24 9.02 7.36
N VAL A 87 -0.93 8.99 8.66
CA VAL A 87 -1.11 10.15 9.56
C VAL A 87 -0.27 11.33 9.11
N VAL A 88 1.03 11.11 8.85
CA VAL A 88 1.95 12.16 8.39
C VAL A 88 1.54 12.72 7.03
N LEU A 89 1.13 11.85 6.09
CA LEU A 89 0.63 12.31 4.79
C LEU A 89 -0.67 13.09 4.93
N GLN A 90 -1.61 12.61 5.74
CA GLN A 90 -2.89 13.27 5.94
C GLN A 90 -2.72 14.67 6.53
N GLU A 91 -1.87 14.83 7.54
CA GLU A 91 -1.55 16.13 8.13
C GLU A 91 -1.01 17.09 7.06
N ARG A 92 0.08 16.71 6.37
CA ARG A 92 0.76 17.56 5.39
C ARG A 92 -0.08 17.88 4.16
N VAL A 93 -0.82 16.89 3.64
CA VAL A 93 -1.67 17.08 2.46
C VAL A 93 -2.87 17.97 2.78
N ASN A 94 -3.42 17.87 4.00
CA ASN A 94 -4.60 18.64 4.41
C ASN A 94 -4.28 20.02 5.02
N GLU A 95 -3.01 20.40 5.15
CA GLU A 95 -2.61 21.78 5.49
C GLU A 95 -3.21 22.81 4.51
N HIS A 96 -3.52 22.39 3.28
CA HIS A 96 -4.12 23.22 2.24
C HIS A 96 -5.33 22.50 1.62
N SER A 97 -6.33 23.29 1.20
CA SER A 97 -7.46 22.76 0.44
C SER A 97 -7.08 22.47 -1.01
N HIS A 98 -7.73 21.46 -1.62
CA HIS A 98 -7.52 21.06 -3.00
C HIS A 98 -8.78 21.33 -3.81
N GLY A 99 -8.66 22.02 -4.94
CA GLY A 99 -9.79 22.35 -5.82
C GLY A 99 -10.19 21.23 -6.78
N SER A 100 -9.40 20.15 -6.86
CA SER A 100 -9.67 19.00 -7.72
C SER A 100 -8.97 17.73 -7.20
N VAL A 101 -9.43 16.57 -7.67
CA VAL A 101 -8.80 15.28 -7.38
C VAL A 101 -7.36 15.22 -7.91
N ASP A 102 -7.07 15.85 -9.04
CA ASP A 102 -5.72 15.84 -9.61
C ASP A 102 -4.73 16.67 -8.78
N GLN A 103 -5.18 17.81 -8.25
CA GLN A 103 -4.39 18.60 -7.29
C GLN A 103 -4.12 17.79 -6.01
N LEU A 104 -5.13 17.08 -5.50
CA LEU A 104 -4.95 16.20 -4.34
C LEU A 104 -3.93 15.09 -4.61
N LYS A 105 -4.03 14.40 -5.75
CA LYS A 105 -3.07 13.36 -6.16
C LYS A 105 -1.65 13.92 -6.28
N ALA A 106 -1.49 15.10 -6.88
CA ALA A 106 -0.20 15.76 -7.01
C ALA A 106 0.41 16.09 -5.63
N SER A 107 -0.40 16.62 -4.70
CA SER A 107 0.03 16.90 -3.33
C SER A 107 0.44 15.64 -2.57
N ILE A 108 -0.30 14.54 -2.71
CA ILE A 108 0.07 13.24 -2.13
C ILE A 108 1.42 12.77 -2.67
N ILE A 109 1.62 12.80 -3.99
CA ILE A 109 2.89 12.38 -4.62
C ILE A 109 4.06 13.23 -4.11
N GLU A 110 3.89 14.54 -4.02
CA GLU A 110 4.92 15.45 -3.54
C GLU A 110 5.29 15.17 -2.08
N ASN A 111 4.29 14.99 -1.21
CA ASN A 111 4.51 14.72 0.20
C ASN A 111 5.11 13.34 0.46
N CYS A 112 4.78 12.33 -0.35
CA CYS A 112 5.44 11.02 -0.29
C CYS A 112 6.96 11.12 -0.51
N LYS A 113 7.40 11.97 -1.45
CA LYS A 113 8.85 12.18 -1.72
C LYS A 113 9.58 12.84 -0.55
N LYS A 114 8.86 13.53 0.34
CA LYS A 114 9.40 14.21 1.52
C LYS A 114 9.46 13.32 2.76
N ILE A 115 8.94 12.09 2.71
CA ILE A 115 9.06 11.14 3.82
C ILE A 115 10.50 10.59 3.83
N PRO A 116 11.24 10.61 4.95
CA PRO A 116 12.59 10.04 5.00
C PRO A 116 12.60 8.56 4.63
N VAL A 117 13.58 8.14 3.83
CA VAL A 117 13.87 6.71 3.66
C VAL A 117 14.81 6.30 4.78
N ILE A 118 14.41 5.34 5.59
CA ILE A 118 15.29 4.77 6.62
C ILE A 118 16.22 3.80 5.90
N ASP A 119 17.52 4.10 5.90
CA ASP A 119 18.57 3.23 5.36
C ASP A 119 18.85 2.02 6.26
#